data_AF-A0A818IAR4-F1
#
_entry.id   AF-A0A818IAR4-F1
#
_cell.length_a   1.000
_cell.length_b   1.000
_cell.length_c   1.000
_cell.angle_alpha   90.00
_cell.angle_beta   90.00
_cell.angle_gamma   90.00
#
_symmetry.space_group_name_H-M   'P 1'
#
loop_
_entity.id
_entity.type
_entity.pdbx_description
1 polymer ?
#
loop_
_entity_poly.entity_id
_entity_poly.type
_entity_poly.pdbx_seq_one_letter_code
_entity_poly.pdbx_strand_id
1 'polypeptide(L)'
;MTDKSMVENKLQYIPPKIDFKGLIIAFIIFILFIGFWYHALFQIKFTKTSYLDITGTFFILEFLYTGLFITCHDAMHGTITHRYPRLNHIIGYVCFSAYAWFDYRSVYEKHWRHHKHTGIVNDDPDYHNGRSIGFFSWYFHFLCEYASIKQVIKMTVWVSILLLIFSVPLINILTYMLICGLCSSLRLFYFGTYIPHRPEIINGKFEEIMSWEKSKSSNANRLISFLCCYHFDYHLEHHQWPYAPWWDLWKCKEIMKKMNHL
;
A
#
# COMPACT_ATOMS: atom_id res chain seq x y z
N MET A 1 -26.52 -10.76 8.55
CA MET A 1 -26.96 -9.34 8.62
C MET A 1 -28.08 -9.13 7.63
N THR A 2 -29.15 -8.43 7.99
CA THR A 2 -30.23 -8.09 7.04
C THR A 2 -29.73 -7.03 6.06
N ASP A 3 -30.26 -7.03 4.84
CA ASP A 3 -29.88 -6.10 3.76
C ASP A 3 -29.99 -4.62 4.20
N LYS A 4 -30.97 -4.31 5.06
CA LYS A 4 -31.11 -2.99 5.71
C LYS A 4 -29.92 -2.60 6.61
N SER A 5 -29.43 -3.50 7.45
CA SER A 5 -28.30 -3.22 8.35
C SER A 5 -26.99 -2.97 7.60
N MET A 6 -26.79 -3.63 6.45
CA MET A 6 -25.63 -3.37 5.58
C MET A 6 -25.71 -1.99 4.92
N VAL A 7 -26.90 -1.59 4.46
CA VAL A 7 -27.12 -0.26 3.87
C VAL A 7 -26.92 0.85 4.91
N GLU A 8 -27.45 0.68 6.14
CA GLU A 8 -27.27 1.66 7.22
C GLU A 8 -25.79 1.81 7.62
N ASN A 9 -25.03 0.72 7.72
CA ASN A 9 -23.59 0.77 8.01
C ASN A 9 -22.78 1.45 6.89
N LYS A 10 -23.18 1.27 5.62
CA LYS A 10 -22.56 1.96 4.49
C LYS A 10 -22.88 3.45 4.43
N LEU A 11 -23.92 3.95 5.09
CA LEU A 11 -24.29 5.37 5.06
C LEU A 11 -23.59 6.21 6.15
N GLN A 12 -22.84 5.57 7.04
CA GLN A 12 -22.25 6.26 8.20
C GLN A 12 -21.01 7.09 7.88
N TYR A 13 -20.22 6.66 6.88
CA TYR A 13 -19.11 7.44 6.38
C TYR A 13 -19.51 8.18 5.11
N ILE A 14 -19.24 9.49 5.06
CA ILE A 14 -19.52 10.34 3.91
C ILE A 14 -18.18 10.76 3.30
N PRO A 15 -17.89 10.41 2.04
CA PRO A 15 -16.64 10.78 1.40
C PRO A 15 -16.52 12.30 1.21
N PRO A 16 -15.29 12.83 1.11
CA PRO A 16 -15.06 14.25 0.86
C PRO A 16 -15.77 14.71 -0.43
N LYS A 17 -16.41 15.88 -0.40
CA LYS A 17 -17.09 16.45 -1.58
C LYS A 17 -16.15 17.19 -2.54
N ILE A 18 -14.91 17.46 -2.11
CA ILE A 18 -13.94 18.31 -2.80
C ILE A 18 -12.67 17.49 -3.08
N ASP A 19 -12.32 17.38 -4.36
CA ASP A 19 -11.18 16.57 -4.84
C ASP A 19 -9.82 17.23 -4.61
N PHE A 20 -9.79 18.53 -4.33
CA PHE A 20 -8.55 19.32 -4.19
C PHE A 20 -7.59 18.77 -3.13
N LYS A 21 -8.13 18.28 -2.01
CA LYS A 21 -7.33 17.70 -0.93
C LYS A 21 -6.57 16.45 -1.40
N GLY A 22 -7.24 15.56 -2.13
CA GLY A 22 -6.61 14.33 -2.64
C GLY A 22 -5.50 14.63 -3.64
N LEU A 23 -5.74 15.58 -4.55
CA LEU A 23 -4.73 16.04 -5.50
C LEU A 23 -3.50 16.64 -4.82
N ILE A 24 -3.68 17.49 -3.81
CA ILE A 24 -2.57 18.05 -3.04
C ILE A 24 -1.76 16.94 -2.36
N ILE A 25 -2.43 15.99 -1.70
CA ILE A 25 -1.76 14.92 -0.98
C ILE A 25 -0.94 14.05 -1.93
N ALA A 26 -1.53 13.60 -3.04
CA ALA A 26 -0.85 12.83 -4.06
C ALA A 26 0.36 13.59 -4.65
N PHE A 27 0.19 14.88 -4.92
CA PHE A 27 1.26 15.74 -5.42
C PHE A 27 2.40 15.90 -4.41
N ILE A 28 2.10 16.15 -3.14
CA ILE A 28 3.12 16.28 -2.08
C ILE A 28 3.92 15.00 -1.94
N ILE A 29 3.25 13.84 -1.85
CA ILE A 29 3.93 12.53 -1.75
C ILE A 29 4.86 12.34 -2.95
N PHE A 30 4.38 12.61 -4.16
CA PHE A 30 5.16 12.42 -5.37
C PHE A 30 6.38 13.37 -5.45
N ILE A 31 6.20 14.65 -5.12
CA ILE A 31 7.30 15.63 -5.15
C ILE A 31 8.34 15.34 -4.07
N LEU A 32 7.90 14.99 -2.85
CA LEU A 32 8.81 14.57 -1.79
C LEU A 32 9.58 13.32 -2.21
N PHE A 33 8.91 12.34 -2.79
CA PHE A 33 9.55 11.14 -3.32
C PHE A 33 10.63 11.49 -4.34
N ILE A 34 10.31 12.28 -5.37
CA ILE A 34 11.28 12.67 -6.41
C ILE A 34 12.46 13.45 -5.81
N GLY A 35 12.20 14.35 -4.85
CA GLY A 35 13.25 15.11 -4.17
C GLY A 35 14.22 14.22 -3.39
N PHE A 36 13.69 13.34 -2.53
CA PHE A 36 14.52 12.40 -1.75
C PHE A 36 15.17 11.34 -2.63
N TRP A 37 14.49 10.87 -3.67
CA TRP A 37 15.05 9.94 -4.65
C TRP A 37 16.23 10.56 -5.39
N TYR A 38 16.11 11.82 -5.82
CA TYR A 38 17.20 12.54 -6.46
C TYR A 38 18.38 12.74 -5.50
N HIS A 39 18.11 13.18 -4.26
CA HIS A 39 19.14 13.31 -3.24
C HIS A 39 19.86 11.96 -2.99
N ALA A 40 19.08 10.89 -2.81
CA ALA A 40 19.58 9.55 -2.55
C ALA A 40 20.48 9.00 -3.66
N LEU A 41 20.14 9.23 -4.92
CA LEU A 41 20.90 8.69 -6.05
C LEU A 41 22.09 9.56 -6.48
N PHE A 42 21.96 10.88 -6.39
CA PHE A 42 22.94 11.80 -7.00
C PHE A 42 23.80 12.55 -5.98
N GLN A 43 23.33 12.73 -4.74
CA GLN A 43 24.01 13.56 -3.75
C GLN A 43 24.68 12.73 -2.65
N ILE A 44 24.09 11.60 -2.27
CA ILE A 44 24.67 10.72 -1.26
C ILE A 44 25.93 10.05 -1.80
N LYS A 45 27.04 10.24 -1.08
CA LYS A 45 28.32 9.56 -1.31
C LYS A 45 28.68 8.83 -0.03
N PHE A 46 28.50 7.50 0.00
CA PHE A 46 28.67 6.69 1.23
C PHE A 46 29.99 6.88 1.98
N THR A 47 31.06 7.32 1.30
CA THR A 47 32.37 7.58 1.91
C THR A 47 32.51 8.98 2.51
N LYS A 48 31.59 9.91 2.23
CA LYS A 48 31.69 11.34 2.62
C LYS A 48 30.43 11.88 3.30
N THR A 49 29.26 11.32 2.98
CA THR A 49 27.98 11.70 3.57
C THR A 49 27.88 11.16 4.99
N SER A 50 27.27 11.93 5.88
CA SER A 50 27.09 11.51 7.28
C SER A 50 26.16 10.30 7.38
N TYR A 51 26.35 9.48 8.41
CA TYR A 51 25.45 8.35 8.67
C TYR A 51 24.00 8.80 8.92
N LEU A 52 23.80 9.98 9.53
CA LEU A 52 22.47 10.52 9.77
C LEU A 52 21.73 10.81 8.45
N ASP A 53 22.41 11.38 7.47
CA ASP A 53 21.81 11.69 6.16
C ASP A 53 21.54 10.42 5.35
N ILE A 54 22.48 9.46 5.36
CA ILE A 54 22.30 8.14 4.73
C ILE A 54 21.08 7.41 5.30
N THR A 55 21.02 7.27 6.62
CA THR A 55 19.94 6.52 7.29
C THR A 55 18.63 7.30 7.28
N GLY A 56 18.66 8.62 7.48
CA GLY A 56 17.49 9.48 7.41
C GLY A 56 16.83 9.44 6.04
N THR A 57 17.63 9.60 4.97
CA THR A 57 17.15 9.48 3.59
C THR A 57 16.58 8.09 3.32
N PHE A 58 17.21 7.02 3.83
CA PHE A 58 16.72 5.65 3.66
C PHE A 58 15.30 5.49 4.23
N PHE A 59 15.08 5.84 5.51
CA PHE A 59 13.77 5.65 6.14
C PHE A 59 12.69 6.59 5.57
N ILE A 60 13.06 7.82 5.22
CA ILE A 60 12.12 8.74 4.57
C ILE A 60 11.72 8.21 3.20
N LEU A 61 12.69 7.77 2.38
CA LEU A 61 12.42 7.28 1.05
C LEU A 61 11.62 5.97 1.08
N GLU A 62 11.93 5.06 2.00
CA GLU A 62 11.17 3.83 2.22
C GLU A 62 9.71 4.14 2.62
N PHE A 63 9.48 5.13 3.49
CA PHE A 63 8.13 5.61 3.82
C PHE A 63 7.42 6.31 2.65
N LEU A 64 8.15 7.01 1.79
CA LEU A 64 7.60 7.63 0.57
C LEU A 64 7.30 6.61 -0.52
N TYR A 65 8.08 5.53 -0.65
CA TYR A 65 7.73 4.38 -1.48
C TYR A 65 6.39 3.79 -1.04
N THR A 66 6.19 3.60 0.26
CA THR A 66 4.89 3.16 0.80
C THR A 66 3.79 4.16 0.41
N GLY A 67 4.07 5.46 0.51
CA GLY A 67 3.15 6.52 0.11
C GLY A 67 2.77 6.49 -1.38
N LEU A 68 3.71 6.17 -2.28
CA LEU A 68 3.42 6.00 -3.71
C LEU A 68 2.46 4.83 -3.93
N PHE A 69 2.66 3.71 -3.24
CA PHE A 69 1.75 2.57 -3.33
C PHE A 69 0.36 2.91 -2.77
N ILE A 70 0.28 3.53 -1.59
CA ILE A 70 -0.99 3.95 -0.98
C ILE A 70 -1.72 4.95 -1.87
N THR A 71 -1.01 5.88 -2.50
CA THR A 71 -1.59 6.79 -3.49
C THR A 71 -2.13 6.02 -4.69
N CYS A 72 -1.38 5.04 -5.21
CA CYS A 72 -1.86 4.17 -6.29
C CYS A 72 -3.11 3.38 -5.90
N HIS A 73 -3.14 2.82 -4.70
CA HIS A 73 -4.27 2.12 -4.12
C HIS A 73 -5.52 3.00 -4.02
N ASP A 74 -5.40 4.21 -3.48
CA ASP A 74 -6.51 5.17 -3.41
C ASP A 74 -7.00 5.57 -4.81
N ALA A 75 -6.08 5.66 -5.78
CA ALA A 75 -6.45 5.82 -7.19
C ALA A 75 -7.25 4.63 -7.74
N MET A 76 -6.95 3.38 -7.34
CA MET A 76 -7.74 2.21 -7.74
C MET A 76 -9.17 2.25 -7.16
N HIS A 77 -9.34 2.86 -5.99
CA HIS A 77 -10.64 3.11 -5.38
C HIS A 77 -11.34 4.37 -5.88
N GLY A 78 -10.65 5.22 -6.65
CA GLY A 78 -11.19 6.48 -7.13
C GLY A 78 -11.29 7.57 -6.05
N THR A 79 -10.55 7.45 -4.95
CA THR A 79 -10.69 8.31 -3.76
C THR A 79 -9.74 9.51 -3.77
N ILE A 80 -8.80 9.60 -4.72
CA ILE A 80 -8.02 10.83 -4.92
C ILE A 80 -8.91 11.93 -5.50
N THR A 81 -9.71 11.58 -6.52
CA THR A 81 -10.70 12.49 -7.11
C THR A 81 -12.03 11.77 -7.36
N HIS A 82 -13.08 12.12 -6.62
CA HIS A 82 -14.38 11.47 -6.77
C HIS A 82 -15.08 11.89 -8.07
N ARG A 83 -14.81 13.09 -8.60
CA ARG A 83 -15.47 13.61 -9.81
C ARG A 83 -14.77 13.25 -11.11
N TYR A 84 -13.48 12.91 -11.06
CA TYR A 84 -12.65 12.71 -12.25
C TYR A 84 -11.98 11.32 -12.26
N PRO A 85 -12.72 10.23 -12.54
CA PRO A 85 -12.18 8.86 -12.49
C PRO A 85 -10.93 8.65 -13.35
N ARG A 86 -10.85 9.28 -14.53
CA ARG A 86 -9.68 9.21 -15.41
C ARG A 86 -8.41 9.75 -14.76
N LEU A 87 -8.55 10.79 -13.93
CA LEU A 87 -7.41 11.41 -13.25
C LEU A 87 -6.85 10.48 -12.16
N ASN A 88 -7.70 9.74 -11.44
CA ASN A 88 -7.22 8.69 -10.54
C ASN A 88 -6.34 7.68 -11.27
N HIS A 89 -6.78 7.15 -12.42
CA HIS A 89 -5.99 6.16 -13.16
C HIS A 89 -4.66 6.72 -13.65
N ILE A 90 -4.61 7.98 -14.10
CA ILE A 90 -3.36 8.64 -14.48
C ILE A 90 -2.42 8.75 -13.26
N ILE A 91 -2.93 9.24 -12.13
CA ILE A 91 -2.13 9.41 -10.90
C ILE A 91 -1.63 8.04 -10.41
N GLY A 92 -2.50 7.04 -10.36
CA GLY A 92 -2.13 5.69 -9.96
C GLY A 92 -1.07 5.08 -10.87
N TYR A 93 -1.21 5.23 -12.19
CA TYR A 93 -0.20 4.79 -13.15
C TYR A 93 1.16 5.47 -12.93
N VAL A 94 1.16 6.79 -12.71
CA VAL A 94 2.38 7.58 -12.47
C VAL A 94 3.06 7.15 -11.17
N CYS A 95 2.32 7.11 -10.04
CA CYS A 95 2.86 6.73 -8.74
C CYS A 95 3.41 5.30 -8.75
N PHE A 96 2.73 4.36 -9.41
CA PHE A 96 3.14 2.96 -9.41
C PHE A 96 4.26 2.67 -10.40
N SER A 97 4.34 3.44 -11.50
CA SER A 97 5.52 3.45 -12.37
C SER A 97 6.75 3.96 -11.62
N ALA A 98 6.62 5.05 -10.87
CA ALA A 98 7.69 5.59 -10.02
C ALA A 98 8.11 4.62 -8.91
N TYR A 99 7.19 3.80 -8.39
CA TYR A 99 7.51 2.76 -7.42
C TYR A 99 8.47 1.71 -8.00
N ALA A 100 8.06 1.00 -9.06
CA ALA A 100 8.91 -0.03 -9.68
C ALA A 100 8.44 -0.48 -11.07
N TRP A 101 7.91 0.43 -11.90
CA TRP A 101 7.41 0.13 -13.25
C TRP A 101 6.34 -0.98 -13.31
N PHE A 102 5.59 -1.20 -12.23
CA PHE A 102 4.55 -2.21 -12.18
C PHE A 102 3.42 -1.93 -13.20
N ASP A 103 2.67 -2.98 -13.56
CA ASP A 103 1.49 -2.85 -14.41
C ASP A 103 0.28 -2.44 -13.59
N TYR A 104 -0.08 -1.15 -13.67
CA TYR A 104 -1.23 -0.59 -12.94
C TYR A 104 -2.53 -1.36 -13.20
N ARG A 105 -2.79 -1.80 -14.44
CA ARG A 105 -4.05 -2.48 -14.78
C ARG A 105 -4.13 -3.85 -14.12
N SER A 106 -3.05 -4.62 -14.19
CA SER A 106 -2.96 -5.94 -13.55
C SER A 106 -3.21 -5.83 -12.04
N VAL A 107 -2.60 -4.84 -11.39
CA VAL A 107 -2.76 -4.65 -9.94
C VAL A 107 -4.13 -4.12 -9.59
N TYR A 108 -4.72 -3.23 -10.39
CA TYR A 108 -6.11 -2.79 -10.24
C TYR A 108 -7.07 -3.98 -10.26
N GLU A 109 -6.93 -4.87 -11.24
CA GLU A 109 -7.79 -6.06 -11.37
C GLU A 109 -7.60 -7.03 -10.19
N LYS A 110 -6.35 -7.26 -9.76
CA LYS A 110 -6.02 -8.07 -8.57
C LYS A 110 -6.59 -7.49 -7.29
N HIS A 111 -6.44 -6.19 -7.08
CA HIS A 111 -6.94 -5.48 -5.92
C HIS A 111 -8.46 -5.59 -5.77
N TRP A 112 -9.21 -5.43 -6.87
CA TRP A 112 -10.66 -5.64 -6.83
C TRP A 112 -11.07 -7.11 -6.66
N ARG A 113 -10.25 -8.07 -7.14
CA ARG A 113 -10.46 -9.49 -6.82
C ARG A 113 -10.28 -9.76 -5.33
N HIS A 114 -9.26 -9.18 -4.70
CA HIS A 114 -9.05 -9.26 -3.26
C HIS A 114 -10.27 -8.73 -2.50
N HIS A 115 -10.77 -7.53 -2.82
CA HIS A 115 -11.99 -6.98 -2.19
C HIS A 115 -13.24 -7.86 -2.36
N LYS A 116 -13.37 -8.55 -3.50
CA LYS A 116 -14.53 -9.37 -3.81
C LYS A 116 -14.48 -10.74 -3.15
N HIS A 117 -13.29 -11.32 -3.03
CA HIS A 117 -13.11 -12.71 -2.60
C HIS A 117 -12.19 -12.82 -1.37
N THR A 118 -12.12 -11.77 -0.54
CA THR A 118 -11.20 -11.68 0.61
C THR A 118 -11.16 -12.98 1.43
N GLY A 119 -9.98 -13.57 1.56
CA GLY A 119 -9.76 -14.80 2.33
C GLY A 119 -10.29 -16.08 1.70
N ILE A 120 -10.71 -16.08 0.43
CA ILE A 120 -11.05 -17.27 -0.34
C ILE A 120 -9.79 -17.78 -1.05
N VAL A 121 -9.39 -19.00 -0.72
CA VAL A 121 -8.20 -19.66 -1.29
C VAL A 121 -8.32 -19.77 -2.82
N ASN A 122 -7.25 -19.42 -3.53
CA ASN A 122 -7.13 -19.36 -5.00
C ASN A 122 -7.85 -18.19 -5.70
N ASP A 123 -8.87 -17.58 -5.08
CA ASP A 123 -9.61 -16.46 -5.67
C ASP A 123 -9.08 -15.09 -5.24
N ASP A 124 -8.60 -15.00 -4.00
CA ASP A 124 -7.95 -13.81 -3.46
C ASP A 124 -6.44 -13.83 -3.74
N PRO A 125 -5.91 -12.92 -4.59
CA PRO A 125 -4.47 -12.87 -4.91
C PRO A 125 -3.60 -12.57 -3.68
N ASP A 126 -4.16 -11.94 -2.65
CA ASP A 126 -3.44 -11.60 -1.42
C ASP A 126 -3.49 -12.74 -0.41
N TYR A 127 -4.32 -13.77 -0.63
CA TYR A 127 -4.50 -14.88 0.30
C TYR A 127 -3.83 -16.15 -0.19
N HIS A 128 -2.78 -16.55 0.51
CA HIS A 128 -1.97 -17.68 0.06
C HIS A 128 -2.72 -19.03 0.09
N ASN A 129 -3.24 -19.47 1.24
CA ASN A 129 -3.77 -20.85 1.35
C ASN A 129 -4.64 -21.19 2.58
N GLY A 130 -4.90 -20.25 3.49
CA GLY A 130 -5.74 -20.47 4.67
C GLY A 130 -5.29 -21.54 5.69
N ARG A 131 -4.08 -22.09 5.57
CA ARG A 131 -3.62 -23.21 6.43
C ARG A 131 -2.25 -22.97 7.08
N SER A 132 -1.74 -21.74 7.01
CA SER A 132 -0.44 -21.28 7.49
C SER A 132 0.76 -21.87 6.74
N ILE A 133 1.38 -21.04 5.92
CA ILE A 133 2.81 -21.15 5.63
C ILE A 133 3.46 -19.89 6.20
N GLY A 134 4.61 -20.05 6.86
CA GLY A 134 5.27 -19.00 7.63
C GLY A 134 5.37 -17.67 6.88
N PHE A 135 5.36 -16.57 7.65
CA PHE A 135 5.34 -15.18 7.20
C PHE A 135 6.11 -14.92 5.89
N PHE A 136 7.37 -15.38 5.80
CA PHE A 136 8.22 -15.14 4.63
C PHE A 136 7.77 -15.84 3.36
N SER A 137 7.17 -17.02 3.46
CA SER A 137 6.65 -17.72 2.27
C SER A 137 5.43 -17.01 1.70
N TRP A 138 4.54 -16.51 2.56
CA TRP A 138 3.41 -15.71 2.11
C TRP A 138 3.89 -14.39 1.53
N TYR A 139 4.87 -13.74 2.15
CA TYR A 139 5.47 -12.54 1.57
C TYR A 139 6.08 -12.82 0.18
N PHE A 140 6.78 -13.94 0.00
CA PHE A 140 7.33 -14.32 -1.30
C PHE A 140 6.23 -14.59 -2.34
N HIS A 141 5.18 -15.34 -1.95
CA HIS A 141 4.00 -15.55 -2.80
C HIS A 141 3.37 -14.23 -3.24
N PHE A 142 3.18 -13.29 -2.30
CA PHE A 142 2.67 -11.96 -2.58
C PHE A 142 3.55 -11.21 -3.59
N LEU A 143 4.88 -11.17 -3.38
CA LEU A 143 5.78 -10.55 -4.35
C LEU A 143 5.67 -11.18 -5.74
N CYS A 144 5.65 -12.51 -5.83
CA CYS A 144 5.54 -13.23 -7.10
C CYS A 144 4.19 -13.01 -7.78
N GLU A 145 3.10 -12.91 -7.03
CA GLU A 145 1.76 -12.64 -7.56
C GLU A 145 1.75 -11.28 -8.26
N TYR A 146 2.40 -10.26 -7.69
CA TYR A 146 2.40 -8.90 -8.25
C TYR A 146 3.54 -8.61 -9.24
N ALA A 147 4.61 -9.39 -9.23
CA ALA A 147 5.72 -9.24 -10.15
C ALA A 147 5.37 -9.73 -11.57
N SER A 148 5.97 -9.09 -12.58
CA SER A 148 5.86 -9.55 -13.97
C SER A 148 7.20 -9.49 -14.70
N ILE A 149 7.39 -10.39 -15.67
CA ILE A 149 8.60 -10.38 -16.52
C ILE A 149 8.74 -9.04 -17.25
N LYS A 150 7.64 -8.47 -17.73
CA LYS A 150 7.63 -7.14 -18.38
C LYS A 150 8.14 -6.04 -17.45
N GLN A 151 7.73 -6.07 -16.19
CA GLN A 151 8.22 -5.14 -15.17
C GLN A 151 9.72 -5.34 -14.92
N VAL A 152 10.18 -6.58 -14.78
CA VAL A 152 11.60 -6.88 -14.57
C VAL A 152 12.44 -6.32 -15.73
N ILE A 153 12.02 -6.51 -16.98
CA ILE A 153 12.69 -5.94 -18.15
C ILE A 153 12.74 -4.40 -18.08
N LYS A 154 11.61 -3.74 -17.78
CA LYS A 154 11.55 -2.27 -17.63
C LYS A 154 12.48 -1.76 -16.53
N MET A 155 12.51 -2.44 -15.37
CA MET A 155 13.39 -2.12 -14.26
C MET A 155 14.87 -2.31 -14.62
N THR A 156 15.21 -3.41 -15.31
CA THR A 156 16.59 -3.65 -15.76
C THR A 156 17.06 -2.55 -16.71
N VAL A 157 16.25 -2.18 -17.71
CA VAL A 157 16.57 -1.07 -18.63
C VAL A 157 16.74 0.24 -17.86
N TRP A 158 15.83 0.54 -16.92
CA TRP A 158 15.90 1.75 -16.12
C TRP A 158 17.16 1.81 -15.24
N VAL A 159 17.51 0.71 -14.56
CA VAL A 159 18.75 0.61 -13.78
C VAL A 159 19.99 0.74 -14.67
N SER A 160 19.99 0.14 -15.87
CA SER A 160 21.08 0.30 -16.83
C SER A 160 21.24 1.74 -17.28
N ILE A 161 20.15 2.48 -17.50
CA ILE A 161 20.18 3.91 -17.82
C ILE A 161 20.80 4.71 -16.67
N LEU A 162 20.36 4.47 -15.43
CA LEU A 162 20.91 5.16 -14.26
C LEU A 162 22.40 4.88 -14.07
N LEU A 163 22.81 3.61 -14.21
CA LEU A 163 24.19 3.19 -14.02
C LEU A 163 25.11 3.68 -15.15
N LEU A 164 24.71 3.50 -16.41
CA LEU A 164 25.60 3.70 -17.57
C LEU A 164 25.55 5.13 -18.13
N ILE A 165 24.37 5.75 -18.14
CA ILE A 165 24.18 7.09 -18.73
C ILE A 165 24.35 8.16 -17.65
N PHE A 166 23.70 7.98 -16.50
CA PHE A 166 23.74 8.95 -15.42
C PHE A 166 24.86 8.71 -14.41
N SER A 167 25.64 7.64 -14.59
CA SER A 167 26.77 7.28 -13.71
C SER A 167 26.40 7.21 -12.23
N VAL A 168 25.15 6.83 -11.92
CA VAL A 168 24.68 6.65 -10.54
C VAL A 168 25.43 5.46 -9.93
N PRO A 169 26.05 5.60 -8.75
CA PRO A 169 26.75 4.49 -8.12
C PRO A 169 25.82 3.31 -7.86
N LEU A 170 26.27 2.09 -8.19
CA LEU A 170 25.47 0.87 -8.00
C LEU A 170 25.00 0.72 -6.55
N ILE A 171 25.83 1.07 -5.57
CA ILE A 171 25.46 1.01 -4.15
C ILE A 171 24.24 1.89 -3.83
N ASN A 172 24.14 3.09 -4.42
CA ASN A 172 22.99 3.96 -4.22
C ASN A 172 21.71 3.35 -4.83
N ILE A 173 21.81 2.78 -6.04
CA ILE A 173 20.68 2.09 -6.69
C ILE A 173 20.21 0.91 -5.82
N LEU A 174 21.14 0.05 -5.38
CA LEU A 174 20.80 -1.11 -4.56
C LEU A 174 20.19 -0.70 -3.22
N THR A 175 20.76 0.29 -2.53
CA THR A 175 20.25 0.72 -1.22
C THR A 175 18.91 1.45 -1.32
N TYR A 176 18.80 2.42 -2.22
CA TYR A 176 17.68 3.36 -2.22
C TYR A 176 16.56 3.01 -3.18
N MET A 177 16.79 2.18 -4.20
CA MET A 177 15.71 1.69 -5.06
C MET A 177 15.31 0.26 -4.70
N LEU A 178 16.27 -0.67 -4.66
CA LEU A 178 15.96 -2.08 -4.41
C LEU A 178 15.59 -2.32 -2.94
N ILE A 179 16.50 -2.01 -2.01
CA ILE A 179 16.28 -2.33 -0.59
C ILE A 179 15.15 -1.47 0.00
N CYS A 180 15.12 -0.16 -0.24
CA CYS A 180 13.98 0.68 0.19
C CYS A 180 12.65 0.19 -0.41
N GLY A 181 12.61 -0.14 -1.71
CA GLY A 181 11.41 -0.66 -2.36
C GLY A 181 10.93 -1.99 -1.76
N LEU A 182 11.85 -2.89 -1.42
CA LEU A 182 11.55 -4.16 -0.76
C LEU A 182 11.10 -3.99 0.71
N CYS A 183 11.71 -3.06 1.46
CA CYS A 183 11.27 -2.73 2.81
C CYS A 183 9.87 -2.11 2.80
N SER A 184 9.60 -1.22 1.84
CA SER A 184 8.26 -0.66 1.64
C SER A 184 7.23 -1.73 1.30
N SER A 185 7.54 -2.68 0.40
CA SER A 185 6.60 -3.77 0.10
C SER A 185 6.40 -4.71 1.29
N LEU A 186 7.43 -4.90 2.12
CA LEU A 186 7.30 -5.66 3.37
C LEU A 186 6.38 -4.94 4.36
N ARG A 187 6.48 -3.61 4.51
CA ARG A 187 5.56 -2.81 5.32
C ARG A 187 4.12 -2.96 4.85
N LEU A 188 3.89 -2.78 3.54
CA LEU A 188 2.57 -2.90 2.91
C LEU A 188 1.99 -4.29 3.14
N PHE A 189 2.77 -5.34 2.86
CA PHE A 189 2.37 -6.72 3.11
C PHE A 189 2.05 -6.96 4.58
N TYR A 190 2.88 -6.49 5.50
CA TYR A 190 2.68 -6.73 6.93
C TYR A 190 1.38 -6.09 7.44
N PHE A 191 1.19 -4.80 7.21
CA PHE A 191 0.05 -4.04 7.74
C PHE A 191 -1.23 -4.17 6.90
N GLY A 192 -1.10 -4.35 5.60
CA GLY A 192 -2.22 -4.41 4.66
C GLY A 192 -2.66 -5.81 4.28
N THR A 193 -1.83 -6.84 4.47
CA THR A 193 -2.17 -8.20 4.03
C THR A 193 -2.07 -9.21 5.15
N TYR A 194 -0.88 -9.36 5.74
CA TYR A 194 -0.59 -10.42 6.70
C TYR A 194 -1.36 -10.26 8.01
N ILE A 195 -1.24 -9.12 8.69
CA ILE A 195 -1.93 -8.93 9.97
C ILE A 195 -3.45 -8.93 9.80
N PRO A 196 -4.03 -8.22 8.81
CA PRO A 196 -5.46 -8.20 8.61
C PRO A 196 -6.04 -9.58 8.30
N HIS A 197 -5.38 -10.36 7.43
CA HIS A 197 -5.98 -11.56 6.84
C HIS A 197 -5.40 -12.87 7.34
N ARG A 198 -4.42 -12.88 8.26
CA ARG A 198 -3.93 -14.13 8.84
C ARG A 198 -5.05 -14.86 9.60
N PRO A 199 -5.29 -16.15 9.31
CA PRO A 199 -6.34 -16.92 9.97
C PRO A 199 -6.08 -17.08 11.46
N GLU A 200 -7.15 -17.10 12.24
CA GLU A 200 -7.09 -17.45 13.65
C GLU A 200 -7.01 -18.97 13.82
N ILE A 201 -6.36 -19.39 14.91
CA ILE A 201 -6.35 -20.78 15.34
C ILE A 201 -7.45 -20.95 16.38
N ILE A 202 -8.52 -21.64 15.99
CA ILE A 202 -9.65 -21.94 16.87
C ILE A 202 -9.67 -23.46 17.08
N ASN A 203 -9.60 -23.89 18.35
CA ASN A 203 -9.57 -25.31 18.72
C ASN A 203 -8.50 -26.13 17.97
N GLY A 204 -7.32 -25.55 17.74
CA GLY A 204 -6.19 -26.21 17.06
C GLY A 204 -6.34 -26.35 15.54
N LYS A 205 -7.35 -25.71 14.94
CA LYS A 205 -7.54 -25.66 13.47
C LYS A 205 -7.57 -24.21 13.00
N PHE A 206 -7.03 -23.97 11.80
CA PHE A 206 -7.20 -22.68 11.14
C PHE A 206 -8.66 -22.53 10.70
N GLU A 207 -9.18 -21.32 10.85
CA GLU A 207 -10.44 -20.97 10.21
C GLU A 207 -10.29 -21.00 8.69
N GLU A 208 -11.19 -21.69 7.99
CA GLU A 208 -11.07 -21.91 6.55
C GLU A 208 -11.36 -20.66 5.70
N ILE A 209 -12.09 -19.67 6.25
CA ILE A 209 -12.48 -18.45 5.52
C ILE A 209 -12.21 -17.20 6.37
N MET A 210 -11.25 -16.40 5.91
CA MET A 210 -10.93 -15.06 6.43
C MET A 210 -11.63 -13.97 5.63
N SER A 211 -12.96 -13.92 5.71
CA SER A 211 -13.73 -12.87 5.04
C SER A 211 -13.35 -11.48 5.54
N TRP A 212 -13.63 -10.46 4.73
CA TRP A 212 -13.22 -9.08 5.05
C TRP A 212 -13.80 -8.57 6.38
N GLU A 213 -14.97 -9.07 6.81
CA GLU A 213 -15.57 -8.72 8.10
C GLU A 213 -14.73 -9.19 9.30
N LYS A 214 -13.87 -10.18 9.10
CA LYS A 214 -12.95 -10.72 10.10
C LYS A 214 -11.55 -10.10 10.00
N SER A 215 -11.33 -9.21 9.05
CA SER A 215 -10.03 -8.55 8.88
C SER A 215 -9.66 -7.79 10.15
N LYS A 216 -8.42 -7.99 10.60
CA LYS A 216 -7.92 -7.34 11.81
C LYS A 216 -7.56 -5.89 11.52
N SER A 217 -7.86 -5.03 12.50
CA SER A 217 -7.47 -3.63 12.48
C SER A 217 -6.69 -3.26 13.71
N SER A 218 -5.70 -2.40 13.52
CA SER A 218 -4.85 -1.88 14.57
C SER A 218 -5.63 -1.03 15.58
N ASN A 219 -5.16 -1.07 16.83
CA ASN A 219 -5.60 -0.18 17.91
C ASN A 219 -4.70 1.06 18.07
N ALA A 220 -3.71 1.23 17.18
CA ALA A 220 -2.83 2.39 17.19
C ALA A 220 -3.63 3.70 17.13
N ASN A 221 -3.10 4.75 17.78
CA ASN A 221 -3.63 6.09 17.61
C ASN A 221 -3.32 6.61 16.19
N ARG A 222 -3.91 7.76 15.84
CA ARG A 222 -3.78 8.36 14.50
C ARG A 222 -2.31 8.54 14.08
N LEU A 223 -1.45 9.11 14.93
CA LEU A 223 -0.07 9.37 14.53
C LEU A 223 0.69 8.07 14.25
N ILE A 224 0.56 7.08 15.15
CA ILE A 224 1.26 5.80 15.00
C ILE A 224 0.76 5.04 13.78
N SER A 225 -0.55 5.01 13.55
CA SER A 225 -1.15 4.35 12.39
C SER A 225 -0.71 4.99 11.06
N PHE A 226 -0.57 6.33 11.00
CA PHE A 226 0.02 7.02 9.86
C PHE A 226 1.47 6.56 9.60
N LEU A 227 2.29 6.49 10.65
CA LEU A 227 3.69 6.06 10.55
C LEU A 227 3.83 4.55 10.24
N CYS A 228 2.85 3.74 10.65
CA CYS A 228 2.83 2.31 10.35
C CYS A 228 2.60 2.06 8.86
N CYS A 229 1.54 2.64 8.29
CA CYS A 229 1.19 2.41 6.88
C CYS A 229 0.12 3.38 6.35
N TYR A 230 0.23 4.69 6.59
CA TYR A 230 -0.76 5.67 6.11
C TYR A 230 -2.20 5.32 6.52
N HIS A 231 -2.42 4.81 7.73
CA HIS A 231 -3.72 4.32 8.20
C HIS A 231 -4.25 3.04 7.56
N PHE A 232 -3.49 2.40 6.68
CA PHE A 232 -3.89 1.14 6.05
C PHE A 232 -3.92 -0.04 7.03
N ASP A 233 -3.36 0.13 8.24
CA ASP A 233 -3.53 -0.79 9.37
C ASP A 233 -4.95 -0.76 9.99
N TYR A 234 -5.80 0.19 9.58
CA TYR A 234 -7.25 0.20 9.81
C TYR A 234 -7.98 -0.53 8.66
N HIS A 235 -7.61 -1.79 8.46
CA HIS A 235 -7.94 -2.52 7.24
C HIS A 235 -9.40 -3.00 7.19
N LEU A 236 -10.02 -3.25 8.34
CA LEU A 236 -11.46 -3.54 8.42
C LEU A 236 -12.28 -2.32 8.00
N GLU A 237 -11.88 -1.14 8.47
CA GLU A 237 -12.49 0.13 8.10
C GLU A 237 -12.35 0.39 6.60
N HIS A 238 -11.19 0.05 6.03
CA HIS A 238 -10.95 0.08 4.58
C HIS A 238 -11.92 -0.83 3.80
N HIS A 239 -12.06 -2.10 4.19
CA HIS A 239 -13.02 -2.99 3.50
C HIS A 239 -14.48 -2.58 3.69
N GLN A 240 -14.83 -2.06 4.87
CA GLN A 240 -16.17 -1.56 5.17
C GLN A 240 -16.53 -0.32 4.33
N TRP A 241 -15.58 0.59 4.15
CA TRP A 241 -15.74 1.83 3.39
C TRP A 241 -14.59 2.01 2.39
N PRO A 242 -14.56 1.25 1.27
CA PRO A 242 -13.46 1.27 0.29
C PRO A 242 -13.38 2.61 -0.47
N TYR A 243 -14.36 3.48 -0.30
CA TYR A 243 -14.38 4.83 -0.84
C TYR A 243 -13.86 5.89 0.15
N ALA A 244 -13.37 5.48 1.32
CA ALA A 244 -12.63 6.33 2.24
C ALA A 244 -11.16 6.40 1.79
N PRO A 245 -10.62 7.60 1.48
CA PRO A 245 -9.19 7.73 1.25
C PRO A 245 -8.40 7.53 2.54
N TRP A 246 -7.13 7.18 2.41
CA TRP A 246 -6.27 6.83 3.54
C TRP A 246 -6.23 7.92 4.63
N TRP A 247 -6.25 9.20 4.24
CA TRP A 247 -6.20 10.34 5.15
C TRP A 247 -7.48 10.56 5.98
N ASP A 248 -8.54 9.80 5.69
CA ASP A 248 -9.81 9.80 6.41
C ASP A 248 -10.11 8.45 7.10
N LEU A 249 -9.31 7.39 6.91
CA LEU A 249 -9.52 6.08 7.56
C LEU A 249 -9.54 6.16 9.09
N TRP A 250 -8.81 7.09 9.70
CA TRP A 250 -8.90 7.32 11.15
C TRP A 250 -10.30 7.80 11.59
N LYS A 251 -11.06 8.50 10.74
CA LYS A 251 -12.46 8.87 11.03
C LYS A 251 -13.35 7.65 10.96
N CYS A 252 -13.14 6.79 9.96
CA CYS A 252 -13.82 5.50 9.85
C CYS A 252 -13.59 4.65 11.12
N LYS A 253 -12.38 4.67 11.66
CA LYS A 253 -12.05 4.01 12.95
C LYS A 253 -12.88 4.56 14.10
N GLU A 254 -13.03 5.88 14.19
CA GLU A 254 -13.84 6.52 15.24
C GLU A 254 -15.33 6.22 15.10
N ILE A 255 -15.86 6.18 13.87
CA ILE A 255 -17.24 5.77 13.60
C ILE A 255 -17.47 4.33 14.07
N MET A 256 -16.60 3.40 13.66
CA MET A 256 -16.72 1.99 14.02
C MET A 256 -16.62 1.75 15.53
N LYS A 257 -15.73 2.47 16.23
CA LYS A 257 -15.68 2.43 17.70
C LYS A 257 -17.00 2.86 18.32
N LYS A 258 -17.59 3.97 17.86
CA LYS A 258 -18.89 4.44 18.37
C LYS A 258 -20.00 3.41 18.13
N MET A 259 -20.02 2.75 16.98
CA MET A 259 -20.99 1.68 16.68
C MET A 259 -20.84 0.49 17.63
N ASN A 260 -19.62 0.05 17.91
CA ASN A 260 -19.38 -1.11 18.79
C ASN A 260 -19.62 -0.81 20.27
N HIS A 261 -19.78 0.47 20.63
CA HIS A 261 -20.12 0.92 21.98
C HIS A 261 -21.61 1.27 22.14
N LEU A 262 -22.40 1.17 21.07
CA LEU A 262 -23.86 1.30 21.06
C LEU A 262 -24.51 -0.08 21.03
#